data_AF-A0A219ASF1-F1
#
_entry.id   AF-A0A219ASF1-F1
#
_cell.length_a   1.000
_cell.length_b   1.000
_cell.length_c   1.000
_cell.angle_alpha   90.00
_cell.angle_beta   90.00
_cell.angle_gamma   90.00
#
_symmetry.space_group_name_H-M   'P 1'
#
loop_
_entity.id
_entity.type
_entity.pdbx_description
1 polymer ?
#
loop_
_entity_poly.entity_id
_entity_poly.type
_entity_poly.pdbx_seq_one_letter_code
_entity_poly.pdbx_strand_id
1 'polypeptide(L)'
;MVYIMEIYTDGGCRGNGQPGAIGAAAAAFKKRNGTYDAWTTSLPRYPPPTNQRAEVKAIIVALEQALEKFEELDTNPYLNVKIYSDSRYAINLRMAAKIQAEEDE
;
A
#
# COMPACT_ATOMS: atom_id res chain seq x y z
N MET A 1 7.00 -13.49 18.21
CA MET A 1 7.91 -13.64 17.05
C MET A 1 7.71 -12.44 16.14
N VAL A 2 8.78 -11.85 15.60
CA VAL A 2 8.66 -10.69 14.70
C VAL A 2 8.59 -11.18 13.26
N TYR A 3 7.50 -10.86 12.56
CA TYR A 3 7.34 -11.13 11.13
C TYR A 3 7.83 -9.93 10.34
N ILE A 4 8.76 -10.15 9.41
CA ILE A 4 9.27 -9.10 8.51
C ILE A 4 8.52 -9.21 7.19
N MET A 5 7.91 -8.11 6.75
CA MET A 5 7.15 -8.03 5.52
C MET A 5 7.75 -6.97 4.60
N GLU A 6 8.20 -7.38 3.41
CA GLU A 6 8.73 -6.47 2.39
C GLU A 6 7.72 -6.34 1.24
N ILE A 7 7.13 -5.15 1.11
CA ILE A 7 6.12 -4.86 0.09
C ILE A 7 6.66 -3.83 -0.88
N TYR A 8 6.52 -4.10 -2.17
CA TYR A 8 6.87 -3.18 -3.25
C TYR A 8 5.59 -2.59 -3.83
N THR A 9 5.52 -1.28 -3.95
CA THR A 9 4.33 -0.58 -4.43
C THR A 9 4.64 0.22 -5.67
N ASP A 10 3.72 0.20 -6.63
CA ASP A 10 3.76 1.06 -7.81
C ASP A 10 2.33 1.45 -8.19
N GLY A 11 2.18 2.66 -8.71
CA GLY A 11 0.91 3.21 -9.15
C GLY A 11 1.09 4.06 -10.40
N GLY A 12 0.28 3.80 -11.42
CA GLY A 12 0.35 4.49 -12.69
C GLY A 12 -1.00 5.00 -13.16
N CYS A 13 -1.00 6.08 -13.91
CA CYS A 13 -2.18 6.61 -14.56
C CYS A 13 -1.91 7.00 -16.02
N ARG A 14 -2.69 6.41 -16.93
CA ARG A 14 -2.75 6.86 -18.33
C ARG A 14 -3.70 8.03 -18.44
N GLY A 15 -3.21 9.14 -19.00
CA GLY A 15 -4.01 10.36 -19.15
C GLY A 15 -4.14 11.17 -17.85
N ASN A 16 -3.22 11.02 -16.91
CA ASN A 16 -3.05 11.78 -15.65
C ASN A 16 -3.97 13.01 -15.45
N GLY A 17 -5.14 12.81 -14.84
CA GLY A 17 -6.09 13.86 -14.47
C GLY A 17 -7.01 14.36 -15.60
N GLN A 18 -6.89 13.82 -16.81
CA GLN A 18 -7.69 14.19 -17.98
C GLN A 18 -8.98 13.35 -18.07
N PRO A 19 -10.02 13.85 -18.77
CA PRO A 19 -11.19 13.05 -19.11
C PRO A 19 -10.81 11.73 -19.80
N GLY A 20 -11.34 10.61 -19.32
CA GLY A 20 -11.01 9.28 -19.83
C GLY A 20 -9.71 8.68 -19.27
N ALA A 21 -9.08 9.31 -18.28
CA ALA A 21 -7.91 8.76 -17.60
C ALA A 21 -8.22 7.41 -16.93
N ILE A 22 -7.22 6.53 -16.92
CA ILE A 22 -7.29 5.20 -16.29
C ILE A 22 -6.09 5.05 -15.38
N GLY A 23 -6.34 4.87 -14.08
CA GLY A 23 -5.33 4.63 -13.07
C GLY A 23 -5.37 3.21 -12.54
N ALA A 24 -4.20 2.67 -12.20
CA ALA A 24 -4.04 1.39 -11.54
C ALA A 24 -3.00 1.50 -10.43
N ALA A 25 -3.17 0.72 -9.37
CA ALA A 25 -2.28 0.63 -8.24
C ALA A 25 -1.96 -0.85 -7.98
N ALA A 26 -0.73 -1.14 -7.57
CA ALA A 26 -0.27 -2.47 -7.27
C ALA A 26 0.60 -2.52 -6.01
N ALA A 27 0.47 -3.59 -5.25
CA ALA A 27 1.35 -3.93 -4.15
C ALA A 27 1.81 -5.38 -4.30
N ALA A 28 3.11 -5.63 -4.17
CA ALA A 28 3.70 -6.96 -4.30
C ALA A 28 4.48 -7.31 -3.03
N PHE A 29 4.01 -8.33 -2.31
CA PHE A 29 4.68 -8.87 -1.13
C PHE A 29 5.72 -9.90 -1.53
N LYS A 30 6.97 -9.70 -1.11
CA LYS A 30 8.06 -10.65 -1.35
C LYS A 30 8.12 -11.69 -0.23
N LYS A 31 7.92 -12.96 -0.59
CA LYS A 31 8.05 -14.11 0.31
C LYS A 31 9.51 -14.49 0.50
N ARG A 32 9.79 -15.19 1.61
CA ARG A 32 11.13 -15.70 1.94
C ARG A 32 11.74 -16.62 0.86
N ASN A 33 10.90 -17.34 0.11
CA ASN A 33 11.34 -18.20 -0.99
C ASN A 33 11.64 -17.43 -2.29
N GLY A 34 11.58 -16.09 -2.29
CA GLY A 34 11.82 -15.25 -3.45
C GLY A 34 10.62 -15.08 -4.39
N THR A 35 9.48 -15.70 -4.09
CA THR A 35 8.23 -15.50 -4.85
C THR A 35 7.48 -14.26 -4.39
N TYR A 36 6.53 -13.79 -5.21
CA TYR A 36 5.74 -12.60 -4.93
C TYR A 36 4.25 -12.93 -4.95
N ASP A 37 3.52 -12.44 -3.96
CA ASP A 37 2.06 -12.29 -4.07
C ASP A 37 1.78 -10.84 -4.43
N ALA A 38 0.92 -10.62 -5.43
CA ALA A 38 0.63 -9.29 -5.94
C ALA A 38 -0.87 -9.01 -5.91
N TRP A 39 -1.21 -7.81 -5.46
CA TRP A 39 -2.55 -7.26 -5.47
C TRP A 39 -2.58 -6.07 -6.39
N THR A 40 -3.64 -5.98 -7.19
CA THR A 40 -3.83 -4.88 -8.12
C THR A 40 -5.24 -4.34 -7.97
N THR A 41 -5.39 -3.03 -8.14
CA THR A 41 -6.69 -2.38 -8.12
C THR A 41 -6.74 -1.24 -9.11
N SER A 42 -7.90 -1.05 -9.74
CA SER A 42 -8.15 0.09 -10.61
C SER A 42 -8.64 1.29 -9.80
N LEU A 43 -8.17 2.49 -10.13
CA LEU A 43 -8.67 3.70 -9.50
C LEU A 43 -10.07 4.05 -10.03
N PRO A 44 -10.94 4.66 -9.19
CA PRO A 44 -12.21 5.21 -9.65
C PRO A 44 -12.02 6.18 -10.81
N ARG A 45 -12.94 6.13 -11.79
CA ARG A 45 -12.90 7.01 -12.96
C ARG A 45 -13.22 8.47 -12.64
N TYR A 46 -13.94 8.72 -11.53
CA TYR A 46 -14.30 10.06 -11.08
C TYR A 46 -13.90 10.27 -9.59
N PRO A 47 -13.24 11.38 -9.24
CA PRO A 47 -12.60 12.34 -10.16
C PRO A 47 -11.54 11.63 -11.02
N PRO A 48 -11.12 12.18 -12.18
CA PRO A 48 -10.14 11.54 -13.05
C PRO A 48 -8.88 11.12 -12.28
N PRO A 49 -8.40 9.86 -12.43
CA PRO A 49 -7.24 9.38 -11.72
C PRO A 49 -5.97 10.16 -12.11
N THR A 50 -5.04 10.29 -11.17
CA THR A 50 -3.71 10.88 -11.39
C THR A 50 -2.63 9.87 -10.98
N ASN A 51 -1.39 10.09 -11.44
CA ASN A 51 -0.24 9.28 -10.99
C ASN A 51 -0.10 9.35 -9.46
N GLN A 52 -0.22 10.54 -8.87
CA GLN A 52 -0.10 10.71 -7.42
C GLN A 52 -1.17 9.93 -6.66
N ARG A 53 -2.42 9.94 -7.14
CA ARG A 53 -3.49 9.16 -6.53
C ARG A 53 -3.25 7.66 -6.69
N ALA A 54 -2.69 7.23 -7.81
CA ALA A 54 -2.38 5.83 -8.05
C ALA A 54 -1.28 5.33 -7.10
N GLU A 55 -0.20 6.10 -6.95
CA GLU A 55 0.90 5.79 -6.02
C GLU A 55 0.42 5.74 -4.56
N VAL A 56 -0.41 6.70 -4.13
CA VAL A 56 -1.00 6.67 -2.78
C VAL A 56 -1.92 5.47 -2.61
N LYS A 57 -2.75 5.14 -3.61
CA LYS A 57 -3.62 3.96 -3.53
C LYS A 57 -2.81 2.66 -3.47
N ALA A 58 -1.64 2.59 -4.10
CA ALA A 58 -0.75 1.43 -4.01
C ALA A 58 -0.23 1.21 -2.57
N ILE A 59 0.13 2.28 -1.86
CA ILE A 59 0.49 2.22 -0.44
C ILE A 59 -0.70 1.78 0.42
N ILE A 60 -1.90 2.30 0.15
CA ILE A 60 -3.11 1.89 0.88
C ILE A 60 -3.34 0.38 0.71
N VAL A 61 -3.26 -0.13 -0.52
CA VAL A 61 -3.39 -1.58 -0.79
C VAL A 61 -2.33 -2.37 -0.03
N ALA A 62 -1.07 -1.90 -0.01
CA ALA A 62 -0.01 -2.56 0.76
C ALA A 62 -0.33 -2.62 2.27
N LEU A 63 -0.86 -1.54 2.84
CA LEU A 63 -1.23 -1.49 4.26
C LEU A 63 -2.45 -2.37 4.56
N GLU A 64 -3.49 -2.33 3.72
CA GLU A 64 -4.66 -3.20 3.83
C GLU A 64 -4.24 -4.68 3.85
N GLN A 65 -3.34 -5.07 2.96
CA GLN A 65 -2.82 -6.44 2.90
C GLN A 65 -1.91 -6.81 4.07
N ALA A 66 -1.13 -5.85 4.58
CA ALA A 66 -0.33 -6.08 5.79
C ALA A 66 -1.21 -6.30 7.03
N LEU A 67 -2.33 -5.57 7.14
CA LEU A 67 -3.31 -5.73 8.21
C LEU A 67 -4.06 -7.07 8.10
N GLU A 68 -4.52 -7.44 6.91
CA GLU A 68 -5.16 -8.73 6.67
C GLU A 68 -4.23 -9.90 7.07
N LYS A 69 -2.96 -9.81 6.70
CA LYS A 69 -1.94 -10.79 7.12
C LYS A 69 -1.64 -10.75 8.62
N PHE A 70 -1.78 -9.62 9.27
CA PHE A 70 -1.64 -9.51 10.72
C PHE A 70 -2.80 -10.22 11.44
N GLU A 71 -4.02 -10.07 10.95
CA GLU A 71 -5.22 -10.73 11.49
C GLU A 71 -5.18 -12.25 11.29
N GLU A 72 -4.55 -12.75 10.22
CA GLU A 72 -4.33 -14.19 9.99
C GLU A 72 -3.33 -14.83 10.98
N LEU A 73 -2.50 -14.03 11.67
CA LEU A 73 -1.48 -14.55 12.58
C LEU A 73 -2.10 -14.80 13.95
N ASP A 74 -2.37 -16.08 14.25
CA ASP A 74 -2.76 -16.49 15.61
C ASP A 74 -1.68 -16.06 16.63
N THR A 75 -2.11 -15.64 17.84
CA THR A 75 -1.33 -15.17 19.02
C THR A 75 -1.13 -13.65 19.15
N ASN A 76 -0.02 -13.18 19.76
CA ASN A 76 0.36 -11.77 19.90
C ASN A 76 1.61 -11.49 19.02
N PRO A 77 1.47 -11.50 17.68
CA PRO A 77 2.57 -11.30 16.75
C PRO A 77 3.02 -9.83 16.73
N TYR A 78 4.30 -9.60 16.42
CA TYR A 78 4.78 -8.27 16.03
C TYR A 78 5.05 -8.30 14.52
N LEU A 79 4.49 -7.34 13.77
CA LEU A 79 4.71 -7.22 12.34
C LEU A 79 5.57 -5.99 12.02
N ASN A 80 6.73 -6.22 11.40
CA ASN A 80 7.62 -5.17 10.90
C ASN A 80 7.45 -5.07 9.39
N VAL A 81 6.71 -4.05 8.94
CA VAL A 81 6.39 -3.81 7.53
C VAL A 81 7.37 -2.79 6.94
N LYS A 82 8.00 -3.15 5.83
CA LYS A 82 8.81 -2.27 4.99
C LYS A 82 8.14 -2.12 3.64
N ILE A 83 7.71 -0.90 3.32
CA ILE A 83 7.10 -0.57 2.03
C ILE A 83 8.14 0.17 1.18
N TYR A 84 8.41 -0.35 0.00
CA TYR A 84 9.30 0.23 -1.01
C TYR A 84 8.46 0.89 -2.10
N SER A 85 8.66 2.19 -2.30
CA SER A 85 8.10 2.96 -3.40
C SER A 85 9.22 3.77 -4.05
N ASP A 86 9.16 3.96 -5.35
CA ASP A 86 10.03 4.84 -6.13
C ASP A 86 9.46 6.26 -6.27
N SER A 87 8.20 6.46 -5.87
CA SER A 87 7.56 7.76 -5.88
C SER A 87 8.13 8.67 -4.78
N ARG A 88 8.86 9.70 -5.19
CA ARG A 88 9.24 10.81 -4.29
C ARG A 88 8.03 11.49 -3.67
N TYR A 89 6.89 11.52 -4.36
CA TYR A 89 5.66 12.09 -3.82
C TYR A 89 5.17 11.26 -2.62
N ALA A 90 5.13 9.95 -2.78
CA ALA A 90 4.70 9.01 -1.75
C ALA A 90 5.70 8.91 -0.58
N ILE A 91 7.01 8.99 -0.85
CA ILE A 91 8.05 9.03 0.20
C ILE A 91 8.00 10.34 0.98
N ASN A 92 7.80 11.48 0.30
CA ASN A 92 7.75 12.80 0.96
C ASN A 92 6.46 13.03 1.73
N LEU A 93 5.40 12.30 1.39
CA LEU A 93 4.22 12.13 2.21
C LEU A 93 4.63 11.33 3.47
N ARG A 94 5.39 11.96 4.38
CA ARG A 94 5.77 11.39 5.68
C ARG A 94 4.51 10.81 6.32
N MET A 95 4.33 9.50 6.22
CA MET A 95 3.32 8.74 6.96
C MET A 95 3.75 8.74 8.43
N ALA A 96 3.56 9.88 9.10
CA ALA A 96 3.51 9.96 10.55
C ALA A 96 2.16 9.41 11.01
N ALA A 97 1.90 8.13 10.73
CA ALA A 97 0.84 7.40 11.39
C ALA A 97 1.32 7.10 12.82
N LYS A 98 1.23 8.10 13.71
CA LYS A 98 1.09 7.82 15.14
C LYS A 98 -0.31 7.26 15.31
N ILE A 99 -0.42 5.94 15.33
CA ILE A 99 -1.61 5.28 15.87
C ILE A 99 -1.54 5.51 17.38
N GLN A 100 -2.12 6.61 17.83
CA GLN A 100 -2.46 6.80 19.23
C GLN A 100 -3.76 6.01 19.40
N ALA A 101 -3.68 4.80 19.96
CA ALA A 101 -4.87 4.16 20.50
C ALA A 101 -5.29 5.01 21.70
N GLU A 102 -6.36 5.79 21.55
CA GLU A 102 -7.08 6.32 22.70
C GLU A 102 -7.81 5.13 23.33
N GLU A 103 -7.43 4.79 24.55
CA GLU A 103 -8.23 3.93 25.42
C GLU A 103 -9.44 4.76 25.86
N ASP A 104 -10.62 4.43 25.34
CA ASP A 104 -11.89 4.95 25.85
C ASP A 104 -12.16 4.28 27.21
N GLU A 105 -12.17 5.10 28.26
CA GLU A 105 -12.51 4.77 29.66
C GLU A 105 -14.03 4.73 29.90
#